data_AF-A0A850LPP7-F1
#
_entry.id   AF-A0A850LPP7-F1
#
_cell.length_a   1.000
_cell.length_b   1.000
_cell.length_c   1.000
_cell.angle_alpha   90.00
_cell.angle_beta   90.00
_cell.angle_gamma   90.00
#
_symmetry.space_group_name_H-M   'P 1'
#
loop_
_entity.id
_entity.type
_entity.pdbx_description
1 polymer ?
#
loop_
_entity_poly.entity_id
_entity_poly.type
_entity_poly.pdbx_seq_one_letter_code
_entity_poly.pdbx_strand_id
1 'polypeptide(L)'
;MEKKYLPALYKNNEKGKMLFLQRDRCKTCNLCINVCAVKAIIPDTELNSRAGYPPATNPESKGCTYCGTCELICPDFAIYITDLSLLEE
;
A
#
# COMPACT_ATOMS: atom_id res chain seq x y z
N MET A 1 -11.85 16.81 13.48
CA MET A 1 -10.62 16.02 13.21
C MET A 1 -10.95 15.10 12.04
N GLU A 2 -10.78 15.60 10.83
CA GLU A 2 -11.26 14.94 9.61
C GLU A 2 -10.51 13.63 9.37
N LYS A 3 -11.28 12.56 9.12
CA LYS A 3 -10.82 11.27 8.61
C LYS A 3 -10.15 11.49 7.26
N LYS A 4 -8.89 11.93 7.24
CA LYS A 4 -8.11 12.11 6.01
C LYS A 4 -7.72 10.72 5.52
N TYR A 5 -8.63 10.14 4.76
CA TYR A 5 -8.55 8.95 3.91
C TYR A 5 -7.15 8.32 3.86
N LEU A 6 -7.00 7.14 4.46
CA LEU A 6 -5.95 6.20 4.08
C LEU A 6 -6.26 5.73 2.65
N PRO A 7 -5.49 6.10 1.63
CA PRO A 7 -5.75 5.59 0.30
C PRO A 7 -5.35 4.11 0.26
N ALA A 8 -6.34 3.26 0.06
CA ALA A 8 -6.09 1.85 -0.22
C ALA A 8 -5.35 1.76 -1.56
N LEU A 9 -4.24 1.03 -1.59
CA LEU A 9 -3.55 0.71 -2.84
C LEU A 9 -4.34 -0.37 -3.61
N TYR A 10 -4.87 -1.35 -2.87
CA TYR A 10 -5.74 -2.39 -3.42
C TYR A 10 -6.82 -2.76 -2.41
N LYS A 11 -8.07 -2.86 -2.88
CA LYS A 11 -9.19 -3.38 -2.11
C LYS A 11 -9.82 -4.55 -2.88
N ASN A 12 -10.01 -5.69 -2.24
CA ASN A 12 -10.71 -6.84 -2.79
C ASN A 12 -11.83 -7.28 -1.83
N ASN A 13 -13.07 -6.99 -2.21
CA ASN A 13 -14.26 -7.30 -1.42
C ASN A 13 -14.55 -8.80 -1.37
N GLU A 14 -14.30 -9.53 -2.47
CA GLU A 14 -14.56 -10.98 -2.55
C GLU A 14 -13.66 -11.79 -1.61
N LYS A 15 -12.39 -11.40 -1.53
CA LYS A 15 -11.39 -12.01 -0.64
C LYS A 15 -11.40 -11.41 0.77
N GLY A 16 -12.16 -10.33 0.99
CA GLY A 16 -12.15 -9.61 2.26
C GLY A 16 -10.80 -9.00 2.62
N LYS A 17 -9.95 -8.63 1.65
CA LYS A 17 -8.59 -8.13 1.90
C LYS A 17 -8.37 -6.72 1.36
N MET A 18 -7.52 -5.97 2.04
CA MET A 18 -7.09 -4.64 1.60
C MET A 18 -5.62 -4.39 1.89
N LEU A 19 -4.90 -3.83 0.91
CA LEU A 19 -3.53 -3.34 1.05
C LEU A 19 -3.58 -1.83 1.24
N PHE A 20 -3.10 -1.38 2.38
CA PHE A 20 -3.10 0.02 2.78
C PHE A 20 -1.72 0.63 2.74
N LEU A 21 -1.69 1.94 2.46
CA LEU A 21 -0.50 2.75 2.62
C LEU A 21 -0.80 3.97 3.49
N GLN A 22 -0.07 4.09 4.58
CA GLN A 22 0.03 5.31 5.35
C GLN A 22 1.09 6.23 4.69
N ARG A 23 0.62 7.10 3.79
CA ARG A 23 1.48 8.01 2.99
C ARG A 23 2.39 8.90 3.85
N ASP A 24 1.93 9.37 5.01
CA ASP A 24 2.71 10.23 5.92
C ASP A 24 3.81 9.48 6.67
N ARG A 25 3.68 8.15 6.80
CA ARG A 25 4.70 7.29 7.39
C ARG A 25 5.73 6.82 6.38
N CYS A 26 5.36 6.76 5.10
CA CYS A 26 6.23 6.30 4.03
C CYS A 26 7.44 7.23 3.84
N LYS A 27 8.66 6.70 3.96
CA LYS A 27 9.91 7.45 3.65
C LYS A 27 10.44 7.23 2.23
N THR A 28 9.61 6.66 1.36
CA THR A 28 9.91 6.49 -0.08
C THR A 28 11.23 5.77 -0.38
N CYS A 29 11.49 4.70 0.38
CA CYS A 29 12.68 3.86 0.21
C CYS A 29 12.58 2.82 -0.93
N ASN A 30 11.40 2.68 -1.54
CA ASN A 30 11.11 1.78 -2.68
C ASN A 30 11.33 0.27 -2.45
N LEU A 31 11.61 -0.16 -1.22
CA LEU A 31 11.78 -1.59 -0.90
C LEU A 31 10.54 -2.41 -1.27
N CYS A 32 9.34 -1.94 -0.94
CA CYS A 32 8.08 -2.61 -1.26
C CYS A 32 7.87 -2.80 -2.77
N ILE A 33 8.27 -1.83 -3.58
CA ILE A 33 8.18 -1.87 -5.05
C ILE A 33 9.15 -2.94 -5.58
N ASN A 34 10.39 -2.94 -5.10
CA ASN A 34 11.44 -3.85 -5.56
C ASN A 34 11.14 -5.32 -5.23
N VAL A 35 10.52 -5.61 -4.10
CA VAL A 35 10.21 -6.99 -3.69
C VAL A 35 8.88 -7.52 -4.22
N CYS A 36 8.05 -6.68 -4.86
CA CYS A 36 6.73 -7.10 -5.34
C CYS A 36 6.88 -7.99 -6.58
N ALA A 37 6.77 -9.31 -6.39
CA ALA A 37 6.94 -10.31 -7.46
C ALA A 37 5.99 -10.12 -8.66
N VAL A 38 4.78 -9.58 -8.41
CA VAL A 38 3.77 -9.31 -9.44
C VAL A 38 3.76 -7.86 -9.93
N LYS A 39 4.69 -7.03 -9.44
CA LYS A 39 4.80 -5.60 -9.77
C LYS A 39 3.48 -4.84 -9.62
N ALA A 40 2.71 -5.17 -8.59
CA ALA A 40 1.40 -4.55 -8.33
C ALA A 40 1.53 -3.08 -7.86
N ILE A 41 2.69 -2.64 -7.41
CA ILE A 41 2.89 -1.25 -6.98
C ILE A 41 4.08 -0.64 -7.72
N ILE A 42 3.96 0.65 -8.03
CA ILE A 42 4.94 1.49 -8.72
C ILE A 42 5.14 2.80 -7.94
N PRO A 43 6.18 3.60 -8.20
CA PRO A 43 6.24 4.95 -7.66
C PRO A 43 5.03 5.77 -8.13
N ASP A 44 4.43 6.51 -7.21
CA ASP A 44 3.39 7.50 -7.49
C ASP A 44 3.99 8.67 -8.29
N THR A 45 3.14 9.46 -8.95
CA THR A 45 3.50 10.71 -9.60
C THR A 45 3.37 11.91 -8.67
N GLU A 46 2.66 11.76 -7.54
CA GLU A 46 2.48 12.79 -6.52
C GLU A 46 3.42 12.62 -5.33
N LEU A 47 3.98 13.73 -4.86
CA LEU A 47 4.81 13.73 -3.65
C LEU A 47 3.96 13.56 -2.39
N ASN A 48 4.50 12.85 -1.40
CA ASN A 48 3.95 12.85 -0.04
C ASN A 48 4.49 14.03 0.79
N SER A 49 4.04 14.12 2.06
CA SER A 49 4.47 15.14 3.03
C SER A 49 5.97 15.14 3.34
N ARG A 50 6.72 14.13 2.88
CA ARG A 50 8.17 13.97 3.05
C ARG A 50 8.96 14.22 1.76
N ALA A 51 8.33 14.84 0.75
CA ALA A 51 8.94 15.19 -0.54
C ALA A 51 9.50 13.98 -1.32
N GLY A 52 8.90 12.80 -1.17
CA GLY A 52 9.20 11.64 -1.99
C GLY A 52 7.96 11.10 -2.70
N TYR A 53 8.18 10.25 -3.71
CA TYR A 53 7.14 9.51 -4.41
C TYR A 53 6.81 8.21 -3.66
N PRO A 54 5.67 8.12 -2.93
CA PRO A 54 5.26 6.90 -2.26
C PRO A 54 4.86 5.82 -3.28
N PRO A 55 4.64 4.56 -2.87
CA PRO A 55 4.07 3.55 -3.77
C PRO A 55 2.61 3.86 -4.11
N ALA A 56 2.23 3.60 -5.36
CA ALA A 56 0.88 3.67 -5.91
C ALA A 56 0.53 2.36 -6.62
N THR A 57 -0.76 2.15 -6.87
CA THR A 57 -1.30 1.02 -7.64
C THR A 57 -0.71 1.01 -9.06
N ASN A 58 -0.25 -0.15 -9.53
CA ASN A 58 0.14 -0.33 -10.92
C ASN A 58 -1.06 -0.77 -11.78
N PRO A 59 -1.59 0.10 -12.65
CA PRO A 59 -2.75 -0.23 -13.48
C PRO A 59 -2.46 -1.30 -14.55
N GLU A 60 -1.19 -1.53 -14.91
CA GLU A 60 -0.79 -2.53 -15.90
C GLU A 60 -0.53 -3.91 -15.29
N SER A 61 -0.54 -4.02 -13.96
CA SER A 61 -0.31 -5.30 -13.26
C SER A 61 -1.55 -6.19 -13.28
N LYS A 62 -1.36 -7.50 -13.09
CA LYS A 62 -2.48 -8.44 -12.85
C LYS A 62 -3.15 -8.27 -11.47
N GLY A 63 -2.73 -7.26 -10.69
CA GLY A 63 -3.26 -6.96 -9.37
C GLY A 63 -2.45 -7.55 -8.20
N CYS A 64 -2.69 -7.02 -7.01
CA CYS A 64 -2.07 -7.48 -5.77
C CYS A 64 -2.63 -8.85 -5.34
N THR A 65 -1.74 -9.77 -4.97
CA THR A 65 -2.10 -11.10 -4.46
C THR A 65 -2.23 -11.16 -2.94
N TYR A 66 -1.98 -10.05 -2.24
CA TYR A 66 -1.97 -9.95 -0.78
C TYR A 66 -0.96 -10.90 -0.10
N CYS A 67 0.23 -11.09 -0.70
CA CYS A 67 1.25 -12.01 -0.19
C CYS A 67 2.02 -11.52 1.05
N GLY A 68 1.88 -10.25 1.45
CA GLY A 68 2.50 -9.70 2.66
C GLY A 68 4.00 -9.36 2.59
N THR A 69 4.69 -9.66 1.47
CA THR A 69 6.13 -9.38 1.37
C THR A 69 6.47 -7.88 1.50
N CYS A 70 5.63 -7.01 0.94
CA CYS A 70 5.81 -5.57 1.04
C CYS A 70 5.62 -5.02 2.47
N GLU A 71 4.75 -5.65 3.26
CA GLU A 71 4.50 -5.33 4.66
C GLU A 71 5.67 -5.79 5.53
N LEU A 72 6.12 -7.04 5.34
CA LEU A 72 7.26 -7.60 6.09
C LEU A 72 8.55 -6.82 5.88
N ILE A 73 8.81 -6.35 4.66
CA ILE A 73 10.05 -5.60 4.36
C ILE A 73 9.98 -4.13 4.78
N CYS A 74 8.80 -3.59 5.07
CA CYS A 74 8.65 -2.16 5.30
C CYS A 74 9.28 -1.76 6.64
N PRO A 75 10.39 -1.00 6.65
CA PRO A 75 11.10 -0.69 7.89
C PRO A 75 10.33 0.31 8.77
N ASP A 76 9.32 0.97 8.21
CA ASP A 76 8.52 1.98 8.91
C ASP A 76 7.07 1.53 9.13
N PHE A 77 6.69 0.29 8.81
CA PHE A 77 5.29 -0.17 8.91
C PHE A 77 4.29 0.80 8.24
N ALA A 78 4.67 1.34 7.09
CA ALA A 78 3.86 2.30 6.34
C ALA A 78 2.90 1.61 5.38
N ILE A 79 3.13 0.34 5.05
CA ILE A 79 2.29 -0.46 4.16
C ILE A 79 1.92 -1.77 4.88
N TYR A 80 0.65 -2.14 4.84
CA TYR A 80 0.15 -3.31 5.56
C TYR A 80 -1.12 -3.89 4.92
N ILE A 81 -1.37 -5.17 5.14
CA ILE A 81 -2.58 -5.86 4.69
C ILE A 81 -3.53 -6.01 5.87
N THR A 82 -4.81 -5.74 5.65
CA THR A 82 -5.87 -6.04 6.63
C THR A 82 -6.97 -6.89 6.04
N ASP A 83 -7.63 -7.66 6.90
CA ASP A 83 -8.95 -8.19 6.65
C ASP A 83 -10.00 -7.09 6.76
N LEU A 84 -10.93 -7.04 5.80
CA LEU A 84 -12.03 -6.08 5.77
C LEU A 84 -13.05 -6.35 6.89
N SER A 85 -13.18 -7.60 7.32
CA SER A 85 -14.06 -7.99 8.44
C SER A 85 -13.65 -7.38 9.77
N LEU A 86 -12.43 -6.83 9.88
CA LEU A 86 -11.91 -6.18 11.09
C LEU A 86 -12.16 -4.66 11.10
N LEU A 87 -12.82 -4.12 10.08
CA LEU A 87 -13.08 -2.68 9.93
C LEU A 87 -14.54 -2.30 10.25
N GLU A 88 -15.34 -3.25 10.73
CA GLU A 88 -16.78 -3.07 11.03
C GLU A 88 -17.05 -2.71 12.51
N GLU A 89 -16.02 -2.47 13.31
CA GLU A 89 -16.12 -2.02 14.71
C GLU A 89 -16.06 -0.48 14.87
#